data_AF-A0ABD0YAJ6-F1
#
_entry.id   AF-A0ABD0YAJ6-F1
#
_cell.length_a   1.000
_cell.length_b   1.000
_cell.length_c   1.000
_cell.angle_alpha   90.00
_cell.angle_beta   90.00
_cell.angle_gamma   90.00
#
_symmetry.space_group_name_H-M   'P 1'
#
loop_
_entity.id
_entity.type
_entity.pdbx_description
1 polymer ?
#
loop_
_entity_poly.entity_id
_entity_poly.type
_entity_poly.pdbx_seq_one_letter_code
_entity_poly.pdbx_strand_id
1 'polypeptide(L)'
;MSQSSLLPGRSRDGGGLTASEPPSPAPPVPPAPVLPRGPCPTPPPRRARVRYPAMVDVGKWPLFTLLGASEIASIRQACVFGTSANEAIYISHDDEVFVFGLNCSNCLGTGDSQSTIVPKKLDFLRGKKVVSLSYGSGPHVLLATEDGALFAWGHNGYSQLGNGTTNQGVSPILVTTNLQNKRIKEVACGSHHSLVRTHDGEVFAWGYNNCGQVGSGSTANQPTPRRVSNCLQGKVVMGITCGQTSSMAVWTTER
;
A
#
# COMPACT_ATOMS: atom_id res chain seq x y z
N MET A 1 34.41 50.79 4.39
CA MET A 1 35.37 51.47 3.51
C MET A 1 36.40 52.18 4.37
N SER A 2 37.62 51.65 4.47
CA SER A 2 38.87 52.41 4.66
C SER A 2 40.04 51.44 4.42
N GLN A 3 41.06 51.92 3.74
CA GLN A 3 42.17 51.17 3.12
C GLN A 3 43.38 50.97 4.06
N SER A 4 44.35 50.18 3.57
CA SER A 4 45.81 50.42 3.67
C SER A 4 46.48 50.03 5.01
N SER A 5 47.68 49.44 5.14
CA SER A 5 48.76 49.02 4.23
C SER A 5 49.88 48.28 5.01
N LEU A 6 50.75 47.58 4.26
CA LEU A 6 52.21 47.39 4.41
C LEU A 6 52.85 46.76 5.68
N LEU A 7 53.62 45.69 5.41
CA LEU A 7 54.72 45.10 6.21
C LEU A 7 56.01 45.97 6.12
N PRO A 8 56.99 45.87 7.05
CA PRO A 8 58.09 44.89 6.92
C PRO A 8 58.78 44.42 8.23
N GLY A 9 59.66 43.40 8.14
CA GLY A 9 60.93 43.34 8.92
C GLY A 9 61.13 42.19 9.94
N ARG A 10 62.29 41.50 9.85
CA ARG A 10 62.77 40.27 10.53
C ARG A 10 63.52 40.50 11.87
N SER A 11 63.64 39.44 12.71
CA SER A 11 64.84 38.95 13.46
C SER A 11 64.45 37.75 14.38
N ARG A 12 64.85 36.47 14.17
CA ARG A 12 66.00 35.68 14.74
C ARG A 12 66.18 35.84 16.26
N ASP A 13 66.31 34.83 17.15
CA ASP A 13 66.89 33.47 17.20
C ASP A 13 66.11 32.60 18.22
N GLY A 14 66.27 31.28 18.47
CA GLY A 14 67.23 30.25 18.06
C GLY A 14 66.76 28.90 18.66
N GLY A 15 66.94 27.81 17.91
CA GLY A 15 66.58 26.45 18.34
C GLY A 15 67.82 25.60 18.61
N GLY A 16 67.85 24.92 19.74
CA GLY A 16 68.81 23.86 20.07
C GLY A 16 68.04 22.58 20.40
N LEU A 17 68.27 21.51 19.61
CA LEU A 17 67.83 20.15 19.90
C LEU A 17 69.08 19.27 19.85
N THR A 18 69.42 18.62 20.96
CA THR A 18 70.42 17.55 21.00
C THR A 18 69.75 16.25 21.44
N ALA A 19 70.13 15.17 20.77
CA ALA A 19 69.46 13.89 20.74
C ALA A 19 69.84 12.97 21.91
N SER A 20 68.91 12.06 22.17
CA SER A 20 68.79 11.00 23.16
C SER A 20 69.83 9.87 23.09
N GLU A 21 70.16 9.30 24.26
CA GLU A 21 70.77 7.98 24.43
C GLU A 21 69.70 6.97 24.92
N PRO A 22 69.65 5.72 24.43
CA PRO A 22 68.58 4.77 24.79
C PRO A 22 68.91 3.93 26.03
N PRO A 23 67.92 3.61 26.91
CA PRO A 23 68.13 2.73 28.06
C PRO A 23 68.02 1.24 27.72
N SER A 24 68.73 0.43 28.51
CA SER A 24 68.99 -1.01 28.41
C SER A 24 67.74 -1.93 28.48
N PRO A 25 67.82 -3.18 27.95
CA PRO A 25 66.67 -4.07 27.80
C PRO A 25 66.18 -4.69 29.11
N ALA A 26 64.86 -4.86 29.20
CA ALA A 26 64.13 -5.43 30.34
C ALA A 26 64.19 -6.98 30.39
N PRO A 27 64.06 -7.59 31.60
CA PRO A 27 64.10 -9.04 31.77
C PRO A 27 62.83 -9.77 31.27
N PRO A 28 62.90 -11.09 31.02
CA PRO A 28 61.83 -11.85 30.37
C PRO A 28 60.59 -12.08 31.25
N VAL A 29 59.42 -12.06 30.62
CA VAL A 29 58.09 -12.18 31.23
C VAL A 29 57.72 -13.67 31.44
N PRO A 30 57.12 -14.07 32.58
CA PRO A 30 56.68 -15.45 32.80
C PRO A 30 55.43 -15.81 31.95
N PRO A 31 55.21 -17.10 31.65
CA PRO A 31 54.13 -17.53 30.75
C PRO A 31 52.74 -17.34 31.38
N ALA A 32 51.78 -16.91 30.55
CA ALA A 32 50.39 -16.67 30.94
C ALA A 32 49.62 -17.96 31.27
N PRO A 33 48.65 -17.92 32.19
CA PRO A 33 47.83 -19.09 32.53
C PRO A 33 46.89 -19.50 31.38
N VAL A 34 46.80 -20.80 31.12
CA VAL A 34 45.94 -21.39 30.08
C VAL A 34 44.50 -21.47 30.61
N LEU A 35 43.59 -20.68 30.04
CA LEU A 35 42.16 -20.76 30.33
C LEU A 35 41.52 -21.97 29.63
N PRO A 36 40.54 -22.67 30.27
CA PRO A 36 39.87 -23.81 29.64
C PRO A 36 39.05 -23.36 28.44
N ARG A 37 39.07 -24.18 27.37
CA ARG A 37 38.29 -23.94 26.14
C ARG A 37 36.80 -23.98 26.47
N GLY A 38 36.09 -22.87 26.22
CA GLY A 38 34.64 -22.82 26.32
C GLY A 38 33.95 -23.77 25.33
N PRO A 39 32.68 -24.15 25.58
CA PRO A 39 31.94 -25.07 24.72
C PRO A 39 31.82 -24.53 23.29
N CYS A 40 31.89 -25.44 22.32
CA CYS A 40 31.78 -25.15 20.89
C CYS A 40 30.45 -24.46 20.58
N PRO A 41 30.41 -23.36 19.81
CA PRO A 41 29.16 -22.69 19.47
C PRO A 41 28.29 -23.63 18.61
N THR A 42 27.08 -23.89 19.09
CA THR A 42 26.05 -24.62 18.33
C THR A 42 25.75 -23.87 17.03
N PRO A 43 25.63 -24.56 15.88
CA PRO A 43 25.29 -23.90 14.63
C PRO A 43 23.92 -23.21 14.76
N PRO A 44 23.72 -22.04 14.12
CA PRO A 44 22.46 -21.33 14.19
C PRO A 44 21.32 -22.24 13.70
N PRO A 45 20.11 -22.14 14.29
CA PRO A 45 18.98 -22.92 13.82
C PRO A 45 18.78 -22.64 12.33
N ARG A 46 18.68 -23.72 11.52
CA ARG A 46 18.35 -23.60 10.10
C ARG A 46 17.09 -22.74 10.00
N ARG A 47 17.19 -21.55 9.38
CA ARG A 47 16.01 -20.73 9.05
C ARG A 47 15.00 -21.65 8.39
N ALA A 48 13.89 -21.90 9.07
CA ALA A 48 12.75 -22.54 8.45
C ALA A 48 12.44 -21.71 7.20
N ARG A 49 12.52 -22.32 6.02
CA ARG A 49 11.91 -21.72 4.83
C ARG A 49 10.46 -21.49 5.23
N VAL A 50 10.05 -20.22 5.30
CA VAL A 50 8.63 -19.88 5.31
C VAL A 50 8.07 -20.55 4.06
N ARG A 51 7.35 -21.65 4.24
CA ARG A 51 6.54 -22.20 3.18
C ARG A 51 5.46 -21.16 2.98
N TYR A 52 5.55 -20.41 1.88
CA TYR A 52 4.40 -19.65 1.41
C TYR A 52 3.20 -20.62 1.40
N PRO A 53 2.05 -20.24 1.97
CA PRO A 53 0.86 -21.08 1.90
C PRO A 53 0.62 -21.43 0.43
N ALA A 54 0.14 -22.65 0.17
CA ALA A 54 -0.10 -23.16 -1.17
C ALA A 54 -0.66 -22.05 -2.06
N MET A 55 0.08 -21.70 -3.12
CA MET A 55 -0.32 -20.73 -4.12
C MET A 55 -1.77 -21.04 -4.50
N VAL A 56 -2.65 -20.01 -4.48
CA VAL A 56 -4.06 -20.19 -4.83
C VAL A 56 -4.10 -20.78 -6.24
N ASP A 57 -4.58 -22.02 -6.36
CA ASP A 57 -4.72 -22.70 -7.64
C ASP A 57 -5.95 -22.14 -8.36
N VAL A 58 -5.78 -20.94 -8.93
CA VAL A 58 -6.82 -20.22 -9.66
C VAL A 58 -7.26 -20.97 -10.91
N GLY A 59 -6.45 -21.91 -11.42
CA GLY A 59 -6.80 -22.76 -12.56
C GLY A 59 -8.02 -23.66 -12.32
N LYS A 60 -8.41 -23.86 -11.06
CA LYS A 60 -9.66 -24.57 -10.69
C LYS A 60 -10.92 -23.71 -10.84
N TRP A 61 -10.77 -22.40 -11.01
CA TRP A 61 -11.91 -21.49 -11.12
C TRP A 61 -12.31 -21.38 -12.60
N PRO A 62 -13.60 -21.57 -12.96
CA PRO A 62 -14.04 -21.63 -14.36
C PRO A 62 -13.61 -20.43 -15.22
N LEU A 63 -13.49 -19.25 -14.62
CA LEU A 63 -13.07 -18.05 -15.33
C LEU A 63 -11.62 -18.15 -15.83
N PHE A 64 -10.71 -18.75 -15.04
CA PHE A 64 -9.29 -18.86 -15.37
C PHE A 64 -8.94 -20.08 -16.23
N THR A 65 -9.85 -21.04 -16.42
CA THR A 65 -9.59 -22.22 -17.28
C THR A 65 -9.39 -21.85 -18.75
N LEU A 66 -9.76 -20.63 -19.14
CA LEU A 66 -9.55 -20.08 -20.47
C LEU A 66 -8.12 -19.56 -20.69
N LEU A 67 -7.32 -19.43 -19.62
CA LEU A 67 -5.96 -18.91 -19.70
C LEU A 67 -4.94 -20.04 -19.91
N GLY A 68 -3.84 -19.73 -20.60
CA GLY A 68 -2.73 -20.65 -20.77
C GLY A 68 -2.00 -20.95 -19.44
N ALA A 69 -1.36 -22.11 -19.34
CA ALA A 69 -0.67 -22.53 -18.11
C ALA A 69 0.42 -21.56 -17.63
N SER A 70 1.14 -20.90 -18.56
CA SER A 70 2.13 -19.88 -18.22
C SER A 70 1.50 -18.63 -17.61
N GLU A 71 0.31 -18.25 -18.08
CA GLU A 71 -0.43 -17.11 -17.55
C GLU A 71 -0.96 -17.44 -16.16
N ILE A 72 -1.56 -18.62 -15.97
CA ILE A 72 -2.03 -19.08 -14.66
C ILE A 72 -0.87 -19.10 -13.64
N ALA A 73 0.32 -19.57 -14.06
CA ALA A 73 1.51 -19.60 -13.22
C ALA A 73 2.07 -18.20 -12.88
N SER A 74 1.70 -17.16 -13.64
CA SER A 74 2.09 -15.78 -13.35
C SER A 74 1.28 -15.16 -12.20
N ILE A 75 0.09 -15.70 -11.92
CA ILE A 75 -0.89 -15.09 -11.00
C ILE A 75 -0.45 -15.25 -9.55
N ARG A 76 -0.14 -14.12 -8.90
CA ARG A 76 0.17 -14.04 -7.47
C ARG A 76 -1.08 -13.90 -6.62
N GLN A 77 -2.05 -13.12 -7.09
CA GLN A 77 -3.30 -12.83 -6.39
C GLN A 77 -4.41 -12.58 -7.40
N ALA A 78 -5.62 -13.05 -7.13
CA ALA A 78 -6.79 -12.82 -7.97
C ALA A 78 -7.99 -12.43 -7.14
N CYS A 79 -8.82 -11.55 -7.69
CA CYS A 79 -10.16 -11.23 -7.20
C CYS A 79 -11.14 -11.53 -8.34
N VAL A 80 -12.09 -12.43 -8.08
CA VAL A 80 -13.23 -12.66 -8.96
C VAL A 80 -14.45 -12.00 -8.34
N PHE A 81 -15.16 -11.24 -9.16
CA PHE A 81 -16.29 -10.43 -8.74
C PHE A 81 -17.37 -10.42 -9.83
N GLY A 82 -18.38 -9.57 -9.64
CA GLY A 82 -19.60 -9.59 -10.45
C GLY A 82 -20.62 -10.60 -9.93
N THR A 83 -21.90 -10.37 -10.23
CA THR A 83 -23.02 -11.21 -9.78
C THR A 83 -22.94 -12.64 -10.28
N SER A 84 -22.29 -12.87 -11.42
CA SER A 84 -22.09 -14.20 -12.00
C SER A 84 -20.67 -14.73 -11.83
N ALA A 85 -19.81 -14.07 -11.03
CA ALA A 85 -18.40 -14.44 -10.85
C ALA A 85 -17.61 -14.57 -12.17
N ASN A 86 -17.92 -13.69 -13.13
CA ASN A 86 -17.40 -13.72 -14.50
C ASN A 86 -16.49 -12.53 -14.81
N GLU A 87 -16.03 -11.82 -13.79
CA GLU A 87 -15.12 -10.68 -13.90
C GLU A 87 -13.94 -10.92 -12.99
N ALA A 88 -12.73 -10.66 -13.47
CA ALA A 88 -11.51 -10.87 -12.70
C ALA A 88 -10.58 -9.66 -12.81
N ILE A 89 -9.95 -9.34 -11.68
CA ILE A 89 -8.73 -8.56 -11.60
C ILE A 89 -7.70 -9.47 -10.94
N TYR A 90 -6.53 -9.63 -11.56
CA TYR A 90 -5.43 -10.38 -10.96
C TYR A 90 -4.12 -9.60 -11.03
N ILE A 91 -3.22 -9.94 -10.13
CA ILE A 91 -1.90 -9.35 -9.97
C ILE A 91 -0.88 -10.45 -10.22
N SER A 92 0.07 -10.22 -11.12
CA SER A 92 1.14 -11.16 -11.40
C SER A 92 2.23 -11.14 -10.32
N HIS A 93 3.18 -12.06 -10.42
CA HIS A 93 4.39 -12.05 -9.59
C HIS A 93 5.29 -10.83 -9.82
N ASP A 94 5.16 -10.17 -10.97
CA ASP A 94 5.89 -8.94 -11.33
C ASP A 94 5.10 -7.66 -10.96
N ASP A 95 4.07 -7.77 -10.13
CA ASP A 95 3.18 -6.69 -9.70
C ASP A 95 2.42 -6.00 -10.86
N GLU A 96 2.28 -6.67 -12.00
CA GLU A 96 1.45 -6.21 -13.10
C GLU A 96 -0.01 -6.60 -12.88
N VAL A 97 -0.93 -5.70 -13.21
CA VAL A 97 -2.37 -5.88 -12.97
C VAL A 97 -3.09 -6.13 -14.27
N PHE A 98 -3.88 -7.19 -14.30
CA PHE A 98 -4.62 -7.62 -15.48
C PHE A 98 -6.10 -7.81 -15.16
N VAL A 99 -6.93 -7.61 -16.17
CA VAL A 99 -8.39 -7.73 -16.10
C VAL A 99 -8.96 -8.50 -17.27
N PHE A 100 -10.00 -9.26 -17.02
CA PHE A 100 -10.79 -9.91 -18.06
C PHE A 100 -12.15 -10.33 -17.49
N GLY A 101 -13.06 -10.68 -18.39
CA GLY A 101 -14.42 -11.10 -18.07
C GLY A 101 -15.48 -10.21 -18.71
N LEU A 102 -16.65 -10.19 -18.07
CA LEU A 102 -17.74 -9.28 -18.43
C LEU A 102 -17.38 -7.84 -18.07
N ASN A 103 -17.85 -6.88 -18.89
CA ASN A 103 -17.56 -5.46 -18.66
C ASN A 103 -18.78 -4.55 -18.88
N CYS A 104 -20.00 -5.09 -18.79
CA CYS A 104 -21.22 -4.31 -18.99
C CYS A 104 -21.42 -3.22 -17.91
N SER A 105 -20.76 -3.37 -16.76
CA SER A 105 -20.76 -2.40 -15.66
C SER A 105 -19.48 -1.56 -15.58
N ASN A 106 -18.63 -1.62 -16.60
CA ASN A 106 -17.37 -0.88 -16.69
C ASN A 106 -16.36 -1.21 -15.57
N CYS A 107 -16.53 -2.33 -14.87
CA CYS A 107 -15.69 -2.69 -13.72
C CYS A 107 -14.34 -3.31 -14.09
N LEU A 108 -14.08 -3.57 -15.37
CA LEU A 108 -12.71 -3.88 -15.81
C LEU A 108 -11.83 -2.63 -15.86
N GLY A 109 -12.40 -1.42 -15.97
CA GLY A 109 -11.62 -0.18 -15.98
C GLY A 109 -10.71 -0.03 -17.21
N THR A 110 -11.11 -0.59 -18.34
CA THR A 110 -10.34 -0.61 -19.60
C THR A 110 -10.57 0.63 -20.48
N GLY A 111 -11.40 1.58 -20.03
CA GLY A 111 -11.81 2.74 -20.84
C GLY A 111 -12.92 2.43 -21.86
N ASP A 112 -13.48 1.24 -21.80
CA ASP A 112 -14.57 0.76 -22.64
C ASP A 112 -15.57 -0.06 -21.80
N SER A 113 -16.69 -0.46 -22.42
CA SER A 113 -17.68 -1.39 -21.84
C SER A 113 -17.62 -2.78 -22.49
N GLN A 114 -16.50 -3.11 -23.14
CA GLN A 114 -16.36 -4.34 -23.93
C GLN A 114 -15.86 -5.49 -23.05
N SER A 115 -16.61 -6.59 -23.06
CA SER A 115 -16.19 -7.82 -22.38
C SER A 115 -15.04 -8.47 -23.14
N THR A 116 -14.12 -9.12 -22.43
CA THR A 116 -12.97 -9.79 -23.03
C THR A 116 -12.62 -11.06 -22.25
N ILE A 117 -12.30 -12.14 -22.94
CA ILE A 117 -11.73 -13.34 -22.31
C ILE A 117 -10.21 -13.33 -22.34
N VAL A 118 -9.60 -12.38 -23.06
CA VAL A 118 -8.15 -12.18 -23.10
C VAL A 118 -7.78 -11.17 -22.02
N PRO A 119 -6.85 -11.49 -21.12
CA PRO A 119 -6.33 -10.56 -20.12
C PRO A 119 -5.83 -9.26 -20.75
N LYS A 120 -6.39 -8.14 -20.30
CA LYS A 120 -5.95 -6.79 -20.63
C LYS A 120 -5.15 -6.24 -19.44
N LYS A 121 -3.96 -5.71 -19.72
CA LYS A 121 -3.15 -5.04 -18.70
C LYS A 121 -3.71 -3.67 -18.35
N LEU A 122 -3.68 -3.31 -17.07
CA LEU A 122 -4.04 -1.98 -16.59
C LEU A 122 -2.80 -1.09 -16.47
N ASP A 123 -2.42 -0.42 -17.57
CA ASP A 123 -1.17 0.35 -17.65
C ASP A 123 -1.10 1.54 -16.68
N PHE A 124 -2.23 2.08 -16.22
CA PHE A 124 -2.24 3.17 -15.22
C PHE A 124 -1.69 2.73 -13.85
N LEU A 125 -1.60 1.42 -13.60
CA LEU A 125 -0.99 0.83 -12.39
C LEU A 125 0.48 0.44 -12.59
N ARG A 126 1.08 0.74 -13.75
CA ARG A 126 2.48 0.40 -14.01
C ARG A 126 3.41 1.01 -12.96
N GLY A 127 4.21 0.17 -12.31
CA GLY A 127 5.11 0.58 -11.24
C GLY A 127 4.41 0.90 -9.92
N LYS A 128 3.12 0.60 -9.78
CA LYS A 128 2.35 0.76 -8.54
C LYS A 128 1.97 -0.59 -7.98
N LYS A 129 2.34 -0.83 -6.72
CA LYS A 129 1.93 -2.04 -6.02
C LYS A 129 0.54 -1.86 -5.43
N VAL A 130 -0.39 -2.75 -5.79
CA VAL A 130 -1.74 -2.77 -5.21
C VAL A 130 -1.68 -3.35 -3.80
N VAL A 131 -2.31 -2.68 -2.83
CA VAL A 131 -2.35 -3.11 -1.42
C VAL A 131 -3.75 -3.45 -0.94
N SER A 132 -4.79 -2.92 -1.57
CA SER A 132 -6.18 -3.20 -1.23
C SER A 132 -7.07 -3.00 -2.46
N LEU A 133 -8.04 -3.88 -2.64
CA LEU A 133 -9.01 -3.86 -3.72
C LEU A 133 -10.36 -4.29 -3.15
N SER A 134 -11.43 -3.59 -3.51
CA SER A 134 -12.78 -3.94 -3.11
C SER A 134 -13.76 -3.70 -4.26
N TYR A 135 -14.75 -4.60 -4.37
CA TYR A 135 -15.83 -4.53 -5.33
C TYR A 135 -17.17 -4.43 -4.60
N GLY A 136 -18.04 -3.51 -5.03
CA GLY A 136 -19.37 -3.30 -4.46
C GLY A 136 -20.48 -3.93 -5.29
N SER A 137 -21.59 -4.31 -4.67
CA SER A 137 -22.70 -4.98 -5.38
C SER A 137 -23.46 -4.07 -6.34
N GLY A 138 -23.46 -2.76 -6.11
CA GLY A 138 -23.74 -1.76 -7.12
C GLY A 138 -22.43 -1.48 -7.85
N PRO A 139 -22.23 -2.10 -9.02
CA PRO A 139 -20.95 -2.60 -9.49
C PRO A 139 -19.93 -1.48 -9.63
N HIS A 140 -19.05 -1.31 -8.64
CA HIS A 140 -17.96 -0.34 -8.65
C HIS A 140 -16.74 -0.92 -7.95
N VAL A 141 -15.55 -0.44 -8.33
CA VAL A 141 -14.28 -0.90 -7.79
C VAL A 141 -13.58 0.25 -7.10
N LEU A 142 -13.02 -0.02 -5.93
CA LEU A 142 -12.01 0.81 -5.28
C LEU A 142 -10.69 0.05 -5.25
N LEU A 143 -9.60 0.75 -5.47
CA LEU A 143 -8.25 0.20 -5.43
C LEU A 143 -7.30 1.18 -4.76
N ALA A 144 -6.58 0.72 -3.75
CA ALA A 144 -5.51 1.45 -3.11
C ALA A 144 -4.14 0.86 -3.47
N THR A 145 -3.17 1.74 -3.64
CA THR A 145 -1.78 1.39 -3.96
C THR A 145 -0.83 1.74 -2.81
N GLU A 146 0.35 1.13 -2.81
CA GLU A 146 1.33 1.24 -1.72
C GLU A 146 1.85 2.67 -1.52
N ASP A 147 1.84 3.51 -2.56
CA ASP A 147 2.17 4.94 -2.44
C ASP A 147 1.07 5.74 -1.70
N GLY A 148 -0.11 5.14 -1.49
CA GLY A 148 -1.26 5.73 -0.82
C GLY A 148 -2.32 6.30 -1.77
N ALA A 149 -2.15 6.15 -3.09
CA ALA A 149 -3.14 6.60 -4.06
C ALA A 149 -4.40 5.72 -4.07
N LEU A 150 -5.54 6.34 -4.34
CA LEU A 150 -6.86 5.73 -4.42
C LEU A 150 -7.45 5.90 -5.82
N PHE A 151 -7.83 4.79 -6.42
CA PHE A 151 -8.51 4.74 -7.69
C PHE A 151 -9.95 4.22 -7.53
N ALA A 152 -10.86 4.75 -8.34
CA ALA A 152 -12.25 4.30 -8.39
C ALA A 152 -12.74 4.21 -9.85
N TRP A 153 -13.59 3.22 -10.16
CA TRP A 153 -14.30 3.11 -11.46
C TRP A 153 -15.54 2.22 -11.37
N GLY A 154 -16.28 2.12 -12.48
CA GLY A 154 -17.53 1.37 -12.57
C GLY A 154 -18.77 2.27 -12.38
N HIS A 155 -19.78 1.74 -11.71
CA HIS A 155 -21.07 2.38 -11.50
C HIS A 155 -20.97 3.61 -10.58
N ASN A 156 -21.58 4.72 -10.99
CA ASN A 156 -21.54 5.98 -10.24
C ASN A 156 -22.90 6.68 -10.04
N GLY A 157 -24.03 6.01 -10.29
CA GLY A 157 -25.36 6.63 -10.19
C GLY A 157 -25.69 7.26 -8.82
N TYR A 158 -24.98 6.85 -7.76
CA TYR A 158 -25.10 7.42 -6.41
C TYR A 158 -23.81 8.07 -5.90
N SER A 159 -22.94 8.49 -6.82
CA SER A 159 -21.63 9.10 -6.52
C SER A 159 -20.65 8.18 -5.79
N GLN A 160 -20.74 6.87 -6.01
CA GLN A 160 -19.85 5.86 -5.44
C GLN A 160 -18.37 6.07 -5.81
N LEU A 161 -18.07 6.81 -6.86
CA LEU A 161 -16.70 7.07 -7.28
C LEU A 161 -16.06 8.28 -6.57
N GLY A 162 -16.84 9.05 -5.80
CA GLY A 162 -16.30 10.11 -4.93
C GLY A 162 -15.75 11.34 -5.67
N ASN A 163 -16.07 11.49 -6.95
CA ASN A 163 -15.55 12.54 -7.83
C ASN A 163 -16.47 13.77 -7.96
N GLY A 164 -17.50 13.88 -7.12
CA GLY A 164 -18.45 14.99 -7.20
C GLY A 164 -19.51 14.85 -8.30
N THR A 165 -19.52 13.74 -9.05
CA THR A 165 -20.45 13.52 -10.16
C THR A 165 -21.27 12.25 -9.96
N THR A 166 -22.18 11.99 -10.90
CA THR A 166 -22.91 10.71 -11.04
C THR A 166 -22.61 10.00 -12.37
N ASN A 167 -21.56 10.45 -13.08
CA ASN A 167 -21.16 9.90 -14.37
C ASN A 167 -20.45 8.55 -14.20
N GLN A 168 -20.80 7.57 -15.03
CA GLN A 168 -20.19 6.23 -14.99
C GLN A 168 -18.68 6.30 -15.25
N GLY A 169 -17.90 5.54 -14.47
CA GLY A 169 -16.44 5.47 -14.60
C GLY A 169 -16.01 4.36 -15.55
N VAL A 170 -15.97 4.65 -16.85
CA VAL A 170 -15.42 3.72 -17.85
C VAL A 170 -13.90 3.53 -17.73
N SER A 171 -13.22 4.57 -17.23
CA SER A 171 -11.81 4.56 -16.91
C SER A 171 -11.59 4.84 -15.42
N PRO A 172 -10.55 4.24 -14.81
CA PRO A 172 -10.08 4.55 -13.47
C PRO A 172 -9.80 6.03 -13.28
N ILE A 173 -10.37 6.59 -12.22
CA ILE A 173 -10.11 7.96 -11.80
C ILE A 173 -9.29 7.96 -10.52
N LEU A 174 -8.38 8.92 -10.39
CA LEU A 174 -7.68 9.18 -9.14
C LEU A 174 -8.59 10.04 -8.23
N VAL A 175 -8.93 9.54 -7.05
CA VAL A 175 -9.79 10.25 -6.10
C VAL A 175 -8.94 11.03 -5.11
N THR A 176 -8.94 12.35 -5.23
CA THR A 176 -8.10 13.25 -4.40
C THR A 176 -8.91 14.23 -3.55
N THR A 177 -10.16 14.51 -3.93
CA THR A 177 -11.02 15.47 -3.23
C THR A 177 -11.22 15.07 -1.77
N ASN A 178 -10.90 15.98 -0.85
CA ASN A 178 -10.91 15.81 0.62
C ASN A 178 -9.94 14.75 1.17
N LEU A 179 -9.09 14.19 0.31
CA LEU A 179 -8.05 13.22 0.65
C LEU A 179 -6.64 13.78 0.40
N GLN A 180 -6.52 15.10 0.20
CA GLN A 180 -5.22 15.74 0.05
C GLN A 180 -4.37 15.49 1.31
N ASN A 181 -3.15 15.00 1.11
CA ASN A 181 -2.22 14.59 2.18
C ASN A 181 -2.65 13.34 2.97
N LYS A 182 -3.60 12.55 2.47
CA LYS A 182 -3.95 11.25 3.05
C LYS A 182 -3.35 10.14 2.21
N ARG A 183 -2.77 9.15 2.89
CA ARG A 183 -2.31 7.91 2.26
C ARG A 183 -3.31 6.81 2.57
N ILE A 184 -3.96 6.27 1.54
CA ILE A 184 -4.98 5.23 1.70
C ILE A 184 -4.30 3.87 1.88
N LYS A 185 -4.77 3.11 2.87
CA LYS A 185 -4.24 1.79 3.23
C LYS A 185 -5.22 0.67 2.92
N GLU A 186 -6.52 0.94 3.03
CA GLU A 186 -7.57 -0.07 2.93
C GLU A 186 -8.82 0.55 2.31
N VAL A 187 -9.54 -0.24 1.51
CA VAL A 187 -10.77 0.16 0.82
C VAL A 187 -11.86 -0.87 1.08
N ALA A 188 -13.11 -0.42 1.14
CA ALA A 188 -14.29 -1.29 1.27
C ALA A 188 -15.47 -0.71 0.48
N CYS A 189 -16.23 -1.59 -0.17
CA CYS A 189 -17.38 -1.22 -0.99
C CYS A 189 -18.63 -1.92 -0.47
N GLY A 190 -19.71 -1.17 -0.25
CA GLY A 190 -21.05 -1.76 -0.05
C GLY A 190 -21.81 -1.85 -1.37
N SER A 191 -23.15 -1.78 -1.34
CA SER A 191 -23.90 -1.72 -2.60
C SER A 191 -23.59 -0.45 -3.38
N HIS A 192 -23.84 0.71 -2.78
CA HIS A 192 -23.71 1.98 -3.49
C HIS A 192 -22.91 3.01 -2.69
N HIS A 193 -22.07 2.56 -1.76
CA HIS A 193 -21.25 3.43 -0.94
C HIS A 193 -19.85 2.84 -0.78
N SER A 194 -18.93 3.72 -0.42
CA SER A 194 -17.49 3.48 -0.45
C SER A 194 -16.87 3.96 0.83
N LEU A 195 -15.98 3.16 1.39
CA LEU A 195 -15.21 3.44 2.59
C LEU A 195 -13.73 3.30 2.29
N VAL A 196 -12.92 4.17 2.90
CA VAL A 196 -11.47 4.02 2.92
C VAL A 196 -10.92 4.32 4.29
N ARG A 197 -9.79 3.68 4.59
CA ARG A 197 -9.02 3.93 5.79
C ARG A 197 -7.61 4.38 5.43
N THR A 198 -7.17 5.45 6.07
CA THR A 198 -5.82 5.99 5.87
C THR A 198 -4.78 5.21 6.68
N HIS A 199 -3.50 5.40 6.38
CA HIS A 199 -2.40 4.89 7.19
C HIS A 199 -2.47 5.35 8.66
N ASP A 200 -2.99 6.55 8.90
CA ASP A 200 -3.15 7.14 10.23
C ASP A 200 -4.41 6.63 10.96
N GLY A 201 -5.16 5.70 10.34
CA GLY A 201 -6.37 5.12 10.93
C GLY A 201 -7.60 6.01 10.85
N GLU A 202 -7.60 7.06 10.02
CA GLU A 202 -8.80 7.85 9.74
C GLU A 202 -9.69 7.14 8.72
N VAL A 203 -11.01 7.27 8.88
CA VAL A 203 -11.99 6.70 7.95
C VAL A 203 -12.72 7.80 7.19
N PHE A 204 -12.84 7.59 5.88
CA PHE A 204 -13.64 8.42 4.99
C PHE A 204 -14.69 7.55 4.31
N ALA A 205 -15.88 8.10 4.12
CA ALA A 205 -16.99 7.43 3.47
C ALA A 205 -17.71 8.37 2.49
N TRP A 206 -18.29 7.82 1.43
CA TRP A 206 -19.09 8.56 0.45
C TRP A 206 -20.02 7.63 -0.34
N GLY A 207 -20.83 8.21 -1.23
CA GLY A 207 -21.80 7.53 -2.07
C GLY A 207 -23.23 7.60 -1.53
N TYR A 208 -24.01 6.55 -1.81
CA TYR A 208 -25.39 6.40 -1.38
C TYR A 208 -25.51 6.36 0.14
N ASN A 209 -26.48 7.08 0.69
CA ASN A 209 -26.57 7.28 2.14
C ASN A 209 -27.99 7.24 2.70
N ASN A 210 -28.99 6.75 1.96
CA ASN A 210 -30.38 6.77 2.43
C ASN A 210 -30.62 5.97 3.72
N CYS A 211 -29.75 5.02 4.07
CA CYS A 211 -29.78 4.26 5.31
C CYS A 211 -28.79 4.78 6.37
N GLY A 212 -28.09 5.90 6.10
CA GLY A 212 -27.05 6.44 6.97
C GLY A 212 -25.71 5.71 6.90
N GLN A 213 -25.48 4.85 5.89
CA GLN A 213 -24.27 4.02 5.76
C GLN A 213 -22.95 4.81 5.67
N VAL A 214 -22.99 6.10 5.28
CA VAL A 214 -21.81 6.97 5.25
C VAL A 214 -21.45 7.49 6.64
N GLY A 215 -22.37 7.46 7.61
CA GLY A 215 -22.12 7.93 8.97
C GLY A 215 -21.97 9.45 9.08
N SER A 216 -22.60 10.21 8.17
CA SER A 216 -22.50 11.68 8.11
C SER A 216 -23.39 12.41 9.11
N GLY A 217 -24.33 11.71 9.76
CA GLY A 217 -25.42 12.31 10.55
C GLY A 217 -26.62 12.78 9.71
N SER A 218 -26.62 12.48 8.41
CA SER A 218 -27.68 12.77 7.45
C SER A 218 -27.97 11.51 6.62
N THR A 219 -29.08 11.50 5.88
CA THR A 219 -29.42 10.48 4.88
C THR A 219 -29.17 10.92 3.44
N ALA A 220 -28.67 12.15 3.23
CA ALA A 220 -28.32 12.64 1.90
C ALA A 220 -27.07 11.94 1.36
N ASN A 221 -27.09 11.60 0.07
CA ASN A 221 -25.93 11.05 -0.64
C ASN A 221 -24.73 11.99 -0.53
N GLN A 222 -23.54 11.40 -0.44
CA GLN A 222 -22.31 12.11 -0.20
C GLN A 222 -21.43 12.02 -1.47
N PRO A 223 -21.33 13.08 -2.29
CA PRO A 223 -20.75 12.96 -3.63
C PRO A 223 -19.21 12.91 -3.66
N THR A 224 -18.57 13.23 -2.54
CA THR A 224 -17.10 13.25 -2.37
C THR A 224 -16.73 12.66 -1.01
N PRO A 225 -15.53 12.08 -0.85
CA PRO A 225 -15.06 11.54 0.41
C PRO A 225 -15.32 12.48 1.59
N ARG A 226 -15.98 11.97 2.63
CA ARG A 226 -16.23 12.71 3.88
C ARG A 226 -15.60 11.96 5.03
N ARG A 227 -14.82 12.67 5.85
CA ARG A 227 -14.27 12.11 7.08
C ARG A 227 -15.40 11.76 8.05
N VAL A 228 -15.40 10.53 8.58
CA VAL A 228 -16.36 10.06 9.58
C VAL A 228 -15.83 10.43 10.96
N SER A 229 -16.03 11.68 11.39
CA SER A 229 -15.48 12.19 12.66
C SER A 229 -16.36 11.88 13.87
N ASN A 230 -17.69 11.94 13.75
CA ASN A 230 -18.58 11.99 14.91
C ASN A 230 -18.40 10.82 15.90
N CYS A 231 -18.30 9.58 15.41
CA CYS A 231 -18.17 8.38 16.24
C CYS A 231 -16.74 7.80 16.31
N LEU A 232 -15.81 8.35 15.51
CA LEU A 232 -14.42 7.88 15.39
C LEU A 232 -13.39 8.94 15.79
N GLN A 233 -13.82 10.09 16.33
CA GLN A 233 -12.91 11.14 16.78
C GLN A 233 -11.94 10.60 17.84
N GLY A 234 -10.64 10.82 17.62
CA GLY A 234 -9.59 10.36 18.53
C GLY A 234 -9.34 8.85 18.53
N LYS A 235 -10.01 8.09 17.65
CA LYS A 235 -9.82 6.64 17.52
C LYS A 235 -8.88 6.31 16.36
N VAL A 236 -8.05 5.29 16.55
CA VAL A 236 -7.22 4.73 15.48
C VAL A 236 -7.91 3.48 14.94
N VAL A 237 -8.51 3.61 13.75
CA VAL A 237 -9.19 2.47 13.11
C VAL A 237 -8.14 1.52 12.54
N MET A 238 -8.37 0.22 12.78
CA MET A 238 -7.49 -0.88 12.38
C MET A 238 -8.01 -1.62 11.15
N GLY A 239 -9.33 -1.67 10.96
CA GLY A 239 -9.97 -2.30 9.81
C GLY A 239 -11.35 -1.73 9.51
N ILE A 240 -11.76 -1.83 8.25
CA ILE A 240 -13.07 -1.40 7.75
C ILE A 240 -13.74 -2.50 6.94
N THR A 241 -15.06 -2.55 6.95
CA THR A 241 -15.83 -3.42 6.04
C THR A 241 -17.19 -2.82 5.77
N CYS A 242 -17.78 -3.20 4.64
CA CYS A 242 -19.12 -2.79 4.25
C CYS A 242 -20.04 -4.00 4.17
N GLY A 243 -21.23 -3.87 4.75
CA GLY A 243 -22.39 -4.65 4.33
C GLY A 243 -23.06 -4.02 3.11
N GLN A 244 -24.23 -4.54 2.74
CA GLN A 244 -25.00 -4.02 1.62
C GLN A 244 -25.38 -2.54 1.83
N THR A 245 -25.91 -2.23 3.01
CA THR A 245 -26.42 -0.91 3.42
C THR A 245 -25.86 -0.47 4.78
N SER A 246 -24.78 -1.08 5.23
CA SER A 246 -24.14 -0.78 6.52
C SER A 246 -22.63 -0.71 6.39
N SER A 247 -22.01 -0.02 7.35
CA SER A 247 -20.56 0.17 7.43
C SER A 247 -20.09 -0.24 8.81
N MET A 248 -18.93 -0.88 8.89
CA MET A 248 -18.30 -1.27 10.15
C MET A 248 -16.85 -0.81 10.16
N ALA A 249 -16.40 -0.36 11.33
CA ALA A 249 -15.02 0.01 11.59
C ALA A 249 -14.61 -0.57 12.95
N VAL A 250 -13.46 -1.23 13.00
CA VAL A 250 -12.87 -1.75 14.24
C VAL A 250 -11.68 -0.89 14.60
N TRP A 251 -11.62 -0.42 15.84
CA TRP A 251 -10.54 0.42 16.35
C TRP A 251 -9.87 -0.21 17.58
N THR A 252 -8.63 0.18 17.84
CA THR A 252 -7.90 -0.23 19.05
C THR A 252 -7.96 0.85 20.12
N THR A 253 -7.87 0.43 21.39
CA THR A 253 -7.65 1.30 22.55
C THR A 253 -6.18 1.33 22.98
N GLU A 254 -5.36 0.42 22.45
CA GLU A 254 -3.94 0.29 22.76
C GLU A 254 -3.12 1.13 21.79
N ARG A 255 -2.19 1.93 22.32
CA ARG A 255 -1.29 2.82 21.58
C ARG A 255 -0.01 2.11 21.16
#